data_AF-A0A7J7XEU6-F1
#
_entry.id   AF-A0A7J7XEU6-F1
#
_cell.length_a   1.000
_cell.length_b   1.000
_cell.length_c   1.000
_cell.angle_alpha   90.00
_cell.angle_beta   90.00
_cell.angle_gamma   90.00
#
_symmetry.space_group_name_H-M   'P 1'
#
loop_
_entity.id
_entity.type
_entity.pdbx_description
1 polymer ?
#
loop_
_entity_poly.entity_id
_entity_poly.type
_entity_poly.pdbx_seq_one_letter_code
_entity_poly.pdbx_strand_id
1 'polypeptide(L)'
;MDNYEPGVYTEKVLEATKLLSNTVMPRFTEQVEAAVEALSSDPAQPMDENEFIDASRLVYDGIRDIRKAVLMIRTPEELDDSDFETEDFDVRSRTSVQTEDDQLIAGQSARAIMAQLPQEQKAKIAEQVASFQEEKSKLDAEVSKWDDSGNDIIVLAKQMCMIMMEMTDFTRGKGPLKNTSDVISAAKKIAEAGSRMDKLGRTIADHCPDSACKQDLLAYLQRIALYCHQLNICSKVKAEVQNLGGELVVSGVDSAMSLIQAAKNLMNAVVQTVKASYVASTKYQKSQGMASLNLPAVSWKMKAPEKKPLVKREKQDETQTKIKRASQKKHVNPVQALSEFRAMDSI
;
A
#
# COMPACT_ATOMS: atom_id res chain seq x y z
N MET A 1 13.80 -29.72 -15.24
CA MET A 1 12.36 -29.51 -14.91
C MET A 1 11.80 -30.71 -14.14
N ASP A 2 12.68 -31.52 -13.56
CA ASP A 2 12.39 -32.92 -13.18
C ASP A 2 11.73 -33.04 -11.79
N ASN A 3 11.61 -31.91 -11.09
CA ASN A 3 10.91 -31.77 -9.81
C ASN A 3 9.42 -31.43 -9.98
N TYR A 4 8.92 -31.30 -11.21
CA TYR A 4 7.54 -30.94 -11.52
C TYR A 4 6.88 -32.05 -12.34
N GLU A 5 5.58 -32.28 -12.13
CA GLU A 5 4.83 -33.24 -12.95
C GLU A 5 4.78 -32.79 -14.44
N PRO A 6 4.89 -33.73 -15.40
CA PRO A 6 4.76 -33.42 -16.82
C PRO A 6 3.41 -32.77 -17.15
N GLY A 7 3.42 -31.69 -17.93
CA GLY A 7 2.22 -30.96 -18.34
C GLY A 7 2.54 -29.66 -19.07
N VAL A 8 1.50 -28.87 -19.37
CA VAL A 8 1.57 -27.66 -20.22
C VAL A 8 2.63 -26.66 -19.74
N TYR A 9 2.84 -26.52 -18.43
CA TYR A 9 3.89 -25.68 -17.89
C TYR A 9 5.29 -26.23 -18.19
N THR A 10 5.54 -27.50 -17.85
CA THR A 10 6.87 -28.10 -18.00
C THR A 10 7.25 -28.20 -19.47
N GLU A 11 6.28 -28.48 -20.35
CA GLU A 11 6.44 -28.46 -21.81
C GLU A 11 6.86 -27.07 -22.33
N LYS A 12 6.19 -25.98 -21.94
CA LYS A 12 6.54 -24.63 -22.39
C LYS A 12 7.95 -24.19 -22.00
N VAL A 13 8.37 -24.50 -20.78
CA VAL A 13 9.74 -24.18 -20.33
C VAL A 13 10.77 -25.04 -21.08
N LEU A 14 10.48 -26.32 -21.28
CA LEU A 14 11.36 -27.20 -22.05
C LEU A 14 11.45 -26.81 -23.53
N GLU A 15 10.37 -26.31 -24.13
CA GLU A 15 10.36 -25.80 -25.50
C GLU A 15 11.22 -24.53 -25.63
N ALA A 16 11.04 -23.56 -24.73
CA ALA A 16 11.83 -22.32 -24.72
C ALA A 16 13.33 -22.59 -24.48
N THR A 17 13.66 -23.49 -23.55
CA THR A 17 15.05 -23.89 -23.29
C THR A 17 15.67 -24.62 -24.48
N LYS A 18 14.92 -25.50 -25.14
CA LYS A 18 15.37 -26.20 -26.34
C LYS A 18 15.58 -25.25 -27.53
N LEU A 19 14.72 -24.25 -27.70
CA LEU A 19 14.90 -23.22 -28.73
C LEU A 19 16.18 -22.41 -28.49
N LEU A 20 16.43 -22.01 -27.24
CA LEU A 20 17.67 -21.31 -26.89
C LEU A 20 18.90 -22.21 -27.13
N SER A 21 18.89 -23.45 -26.65
CA SER A 21 20.06 -24.34 -26.72
C SER A 21 20.37 -24.83 -28.11
N ASN A 22 19.35 -25.13 -28.93
CA ASN A 22 19.54 -25.82 -30.21
C ASN A 22 19.51 -24.89 -31.41
N THR A 23 18.98 -23.67 -31.27
CA THR A 23 18.84 -22.74 -32.40
C THR A 23 19.57 -21.43 -32.14
N VAL A 24 19.30 -20.77 -31.01
CA VAL A 24 19.83 -19.43 -30.74
C VAL A 24 21.31 -19.47 -30.38
N MET A 25 21.71 -20.34 -29.44
CA MET A 25 23.11 -20.44 -29.00
C MET A 25 24.06 -20.86 -30.12
N PRO A 26 23.75 -21.87 -30.96
CA PRO A 26 24.62 -22.23 -32.08
C PRO A 26 24.81 -21.08 -33.08
N ARG A 27 23.74 -20.35 -33.41
CA ARG A 27 23.82 -19.19 -34.33
C ARG A 27 24.66 -18.07 -33.73
N PHE A 28 24.51 -17.80 -32.43
CA PHE A 28 25.36 -16.82 -31.74
C PHE A 28 26.84 -17.24 -31.74
N THR A 29 27.13 -18.51 -31.47
CA THR A 29 28.50 -19.05 -31.52
C THR A 29 29.11 -18.89 -32.90
N GLU A 30 28.39 -19.25 -33.96
CA GLU A 30 28.85 -19.09 -35.35
C GLU A 30 29.19 -17.62 -35.68
N GLN A 31 28.34 -16.69 -35.26
CA GLN A 31 28.58 -15.26 -35.49
C GLN A 31 29.77 -14.71 -34.69
N VAL A 32 30.00 -15.22 -33.47
CA VAL A 32 31.20 -14.88 -32.68
C VAL A 32 32.46 -15.43 -33.35
N GLU A 33 32.45 -16.67 -33.80
CA GLU A 33 33.58 -17.28 -34.50
C GLU A 33 33.92 -16.52 -35.79
N ALA A 34 32.90 -16.20 -36.61
CA ALA A 34 33.07 -15.43 -37.83
C ALA A 34 33.62 -14.01 -37.56
N ALA A 35 33.12 -13.32 -36.53
CA ALA A 35 33.62 -12.01 -36.14
C ALA A 35 35.09 -12.05 -35.68
N VAL A 36 35.45 -13.06 -34.90
CA VAL A 36 36.84 -13.26 -34.44
C VAL A 36 37.76 -13.57 -35.61
N GLU A 37 37.36 -14.41 -36.56
CA GLU A 37 38.15 -14.75 -37.74
C GLU A 37 38.37 -13.53 -38.65
N ALA A 38 37.31 -12.74 -38.87
CA ALA A 38 37.36 -11.53 -39.68
C ALA A 38 38.31 -10.47 -39.08
N LEU A 39 38.25 -10.28 -37.76
CA LEU A 39 39.11 -9.33 -37.03
C LEU A 39 40.56 -9.83 -36.87
N SER A 40 40.78 -11.14 -36.85
CA SER A 40 42.12 -11.74 -36.71
C SER A 40 42.90 -11.80 -38.03
N SER A 41 42.23 -11.56 -39.16
CA SER A 41 42.86 -11.48 -40.48
C SER A 41 43.59 -10.14 -40.68
N ASP A 42 44.71 -10.12 -41.41
CA ASP A 42 45.42 -8.89 -41.79
C ASP A 42 45.49 -8.74 -43.32
N PRO A 43 44.84 -7.72 -43.92
CA PRO A 43 43.98 -6.73 -43.28
C PRO A 43 42.65 -7.34 -42.82
N ALA A 44 42.04 -6.72 -41.81
CA ALA A 44 40.75 -7.16 -41.25
C ALA A 44 39.71 -7.30 -42.35
N GLN A 45 39.01 -8.44 -42.36
CA GLN A 45 37.95 -8.70 -43.31
C GLN A 45 36.64 -8.03 -42.86
N PRO A 46 35.78 -7.63 -43.79
CA PRO A 46 34.46 -7.10 -43.44
C PRO A 46 33.58 -8.18 -42.81
N MET A 47 32.89 -7.86 -41.71
CA MET A 47 31.91 -8.73 -41.06
C MET A 47 30.50 -8.12 -41.14
N ASP A 48 29.46 -8.95 -41.13
CA ASP A 48 28.07 -8.47 -41.07
C ASP A 48 27.70 -8.14 -39.61
N GLU A 49 27.90 -6.88 -39.24
CA GLU A 49 27.56 -6.38 -37.91
C GLU A 49 26.06 -6.51 -37.58
N ASN A 50 25.17 -6.44 -38.58
CA ASN A 50 23.74 -6.54 -38.32
C ASN A 50 23.37 -7.96 -37.90
N GLU A 51 23.97 -8.97 -38.53
CA GLU A 51 23.72 -10.36 -38.17
C GLU A 51 24.30 -10.70 -36.78
N PHE A 52 25.48 -10.16 -36.46
CA PHE A 52 26.06 -10.29 -35.12
C PHE A 52 25.18 -9.66 -34.03
N ILE A 53 24.64 -8.46 -34.28
CA ILE A 53 23.72 -7.77 -33.36
C ILE A 53 22.40 -8.55 -33.22
N ASP A 54 21.83 -9.06 -34.32
CA ASP A 54 20.61 -9.88 -34.29
C ASP A 54 20.82 -11.15 -33.47
N ALA A 55 21.91 -11.89 -33.74
CA ALA A 55 22.23 -13.11 -33.00
C ALA A 55 22.43 -12.83 -31.50
N SER A 56 23.10 -11.72 -31.16
CA SER A 56 23.30 -11.29 -29.76
C SER A 56 21.97 -10.93 -29.09
N ARG A 57 21.07 -10.24 -29.80
CA ARG A 57 19.74 -9.90 -29.29
C ARG A 57 18.88 -11.14 -29.07
N LEU A 58 18.96 -12.13 -29.95
CA LEU A 58 18.20 -13.37 -29.84
C LEU A 58 18.59 -14.16 -28.58
N VAL A 59 19.85 -14.10 -28.12
CA VAL A 59 20.25 -14.70 -26.83
C VAL A 59 19.50 -14.05 -25.66
N TYR A 60 19.45 -12.72 -25.64
CA TYR A 60 18.69 -11.98 -24.61
C TYR A 60 17.20 -12.31 -24.66
N ASP A 61 16.60 -12.26 -25.86
CA ASP A 61 15.18 -12.55 -26.05
C ASP A 61 14.84 -14.01 -25.65
N GLY A 62 15.70 -14.98 -25.98
CA GLY A 62 15.54 -16.38 -25.59
C GLY A 62 15.61 -16.61 -24.08
N ILE A 63 16.57 -15.99 -23.39
CA ILE A 63 16.65 -16.07 -21.91
C ILE A 63 15.44 -15.40 -21.26
N ARG A 64 15.00 -14.25 -21.79
CA ARG A 64 13.80 -13.56 -21.32
C ARG A 64 12.55 -14.42 -21.48
N ASP A 65 12.43 -15.14 -22.59
CA ASP A 65 11.26 -15.98 -22.84
C ASP A 65 11.25 -17.26 -21.99
N ILE A 66 12.42 -17.85 -21.69
CA ILE A 66 12.55 -18.89 -20.67
C ILE A 66 12.10 -18.36 -19.31
N ARG A 67 12.56 -17.16 -18.92
CA ARG A 67 12.15 -16.52 -17.67
C ARG A 67 10.63 -16.36 -17.62
N LYS A 68 10.02 -15.80 -18.66
CA LYS A 68 8.55 -15.67 -18.75
C LYS A 68 7.85 -17.02 -18.63
N ALA A 69 8.34 -18.06 -19.31
CA ALA A 69 7.76 -19.40 -19.27
C ALA A 69 7.82 -20.01 -17.86
N VAL A 70 8.97 -19.91 -17.18
CA VAL A 70 9.16 -20.37 -15.79
C VAL A 70 8.22 -19.63 -14.82
N LEU A 71 8.00 -18.35 -15.08
CA LEU A 71 7.15 -17.48 -14.29
C LEU A 71 5.63 -17.66 -14.57
N MET A 72 5.23 -18.52 -15.53
CA MET A 72 3.81 -18.74 -15.85
C MET A 72 3.02 -19.53 -14.79
N ILE A 73 3.66 -20.29 -13.88
CA ILE A 73 2.95 -20.98 -12.78
C ILE A 73 2.76 -20.12 -11.55
N ARG A 74 3.46 -19.00 -11.51
CA ARG A 74 3.40 -18.06 -10.39
C ARG A 74 2.14 -17.24 -10.56
N THR A 75 1.31 -17.18 -9.51
CA THR A 75 0.26 -16.17 -9.48
C THR A 75 0.94 -14.79 -9.57
N PRO A 76 0.27 -13.74 -10.07
CA PRO A 76 0.84 -12.38 -10.16
C PRO A 76 1.33 -11.77 -8.83
N GLU A 77 1.21 -12.52 -7.73
CA GLU A 77 1.68 -12.24 -6.37
C GLU A 77 3.11 -12.75 -6.10
N GLU A 78 3.62 -13.72 -6.87
CA GLU A 78 4.98 -14.28 -6.72
C GLU A 78 5.97 -13.74 -7.78
N LEU A 79 5.52 -12.82 -8.64
CA LEU A 79 6.32 -12.13 -9.65
C LEU A 79 6.84 -10.81 -9.09
N ASP A 80 7.77 -10.90 -8.15
CA ASP A 80 8.60 -9.78 -7.73
C ASP A 80 9.82 -9.71 -8.67
N ASP A 81 9.79 -8.81 -9.65
CA ASP A 81 10.93 -8.55 -10.56
C ASP A 81 12.06 -7.74 -9.87
N SER A 82 12.13 -7.72 -8.53
CA SER A 82 13.23 -7.10 -7.76
C SER A 82 14.41 -8.03 -7.46
N ASP A 83 14.42 -9.26 -7.97
CA ASP A 83 15.42 -10.31 -7.70
C ASP A 83 16.77 -10.13 -8.44
N PHE A 84 17.18 -8.89 -8.75
CA PHE A 84 18.52 -8.60 -9.31
C PHE A 84 19.45 -7.82 -8.36
N GLU A 85 19.04 -7.47 -7.15
CA GLU A 85 19.94 -6.80 -6.20
C GLU A 85 20.29 -7.74 -5.05
N THR A 86 21.47 -8.34 -5.18
CA THR A 86 22.31 -8.97 -4.13
C THR A 86 21.77 -10.21 -3.43
N GLU A 87 22.51 -11.31 -3.64
CA GLU A 87 22.47 -12.53 -2.85
C GLU A 87 22.56 -12.23 -1.34
N ASP A 88 21.43 -12.37 -0.63
CA ASP A 88 21.46 -12.65 0.81
C ASP A 88 21.36 -14.17 0.98
N PHE A 89 22.47 -14.76 1.40
CA PHE A 89 22.58 -16.12 1.90
C PHE A 89 21.60 -16.30 3.06
N ASP A 90 20.36 -16.70 2.76
CA ASP A 90 19.41 -17.15 3.77
C ASP A 90 19.80 -18.58 4.19
N VAL A 91 20.93 -18.68 4.93
CA VAL A 91 21.28 -19.85 5.72
C VAL A 91 20.22 -19.96 6.82
N ARG A 92 19.18 -20.67 6.44
CA ARG A 92 18.11 -21.22 7.24
C ARG A 92 18.65 -21.77 8.57
N SER A 93 18.63 -20.97 9.63
CA SER A 93 18.66 -21.49 10.99
C SER A 93 17.30 -22.12 11.28
N ARG A 94 17.15 -23.41 10.96
CA ARG A 94 15.98 -24.25 11.30
C ARG A 94 15.97 -24.63 12.79
N THR A 95 16.06 -23.65 13.67
CA THR A 95 15.77 -23.80 15.11
C THR A 95 14.81 -22.72 15.55
N SER A 96 13.63 -22.72 14.95
CA SER A 96 12.45 -22.11 15.55
C SER A 96 11.34 -23.13 15.39
N VAL A 97 11.05 -23.80 16.50
CA VAL A 97 9.81 -24.53 16.69
C VAL A 97 8.70 -23.54 16.34
N GLN A 98 7.89 -23.90 15.33
CA GLN A 98 6.56 -23.31 15.16
C GLN A 98 5.77 -23.66 16.42
N THR A 99 5.88 -22.81 17.45
CA THR A 99 4.89 -22.79 18.51
C THR A 99 3.72 -21.99 17.97
N GLU A 100 2.63 -22.68 17.64
CA GLU A 100 1.29 -22.12 17.36
C GLU A 100 0.66 -21.46 18.60
N ASP A 101 1.48 -20.80 19.40
CA ASP A 101 1.12 -20.12 20.63
C ASP A 101 1.50 -18.65 20.47
N ASP A 102 0.62 -17.90 19.82
CA ASP A 102 0.55 -16.44 19.93
C ASP A 102 -0.02 -16.09 21.34
N GLN A 103 0.61 -16.68 22.36
CA GLN A 103 0.23 -16.58 23.76
C GLN A 103 0.35 -15.13 24.19
N LEU A 104 -0.80 -14.60 24.61
CA LEU A 104 -0.96 -13.47 25.52
C LEU A 104 0.35 -13.14 26.25
N ILE A 105 1.00 -12.02 25.90
CA ILE A 105 2.18 -11.58 26.64
C ILE A 105 1.69 -11.24 28.05
N ALA A 106 2.11 -12.03 29.05
CA ALA A 106 1.63 -11.93 30.44
C ALA A 106 0.10 -12.03 30.61
N GLY A 107 -0.60 -12.80 29.76
CA GLY A 107 -2.06 -12.99 29.89
C GLY A 107 -2.91 -11.84 29.31
N GLN A 108 -2.30 -10.85 28.68
CA GLN A 108 -2.98 -9.72 28.04
C GLN A 108 -2.68 -9.64 26.54
N SER A 109 -3.61 -9.06 25.76
CA SER A 109 -3.39 -8.77 24.34
C SER A 109 -2.29 -7.72 24.17
N ALA A 110 -1.52 -7.77 23.08
CA ALA A 110 -0.46 -6.78 22.81
C ALA A 110 -0.99 -5.33 22.82
N ARG A 111 -2.20 -5.08 22.31
CA ARG A 111 -2.88 -3.77 22.40
C ARG A 111 -3.11 -3.32 23.84
N ALA A 112 -3.49 -4.22 24.74
CA ALA A 112 -3.73 -3.89 26.15
C ALA A 112 -2.44 -3.47 26.86
N ILE A 113 -1.31 -4.08 26.49
CA ILE A 113 0.03 -3.69 26.97
C ILE A 113 0.38 -2.29 26.48
N MET A 114 0.15 -1.99 25.19
CA MET A 114 0.33 -0.63 24.65
C MET A 114 -0.53 0.42 25.38
N ALA A 115 -1.75 0.04 25.81
CA ALA A 115 -2.63 0.92 26.57
C ALA A 115 -2.13 1.20 28.00
N GLN A 116 -1.31 0.30 28.58
CA GLN A 116 -0.77 0.40 29.93
C GLN A 116 0.63 1.02 30.01
N LEU A 117 1.21 1.43 28.87
CA LEU A 117 2.53 2.08 28.85
C LEU A 117 2.61 3.28 29.82
N PRO A 118 3.79 3.52 30.43
CA PRO A 118 4.08 4.72 31.18
C PRO A 118 3.72 6.01 30.43
N GLN A 119 3.36 7.05 31.18
CA GLN A 119 2.88 8.32 30.62
C GLN A 119 3.93 9.01 29.73
N GLU A 120 5.21 8.92 30.08
CA GLU A 120 6.30 9.47 29.28
C GLU A 120 6.39 8.80 27.90
N GLN A 121 6.27 7.47 27.86
CA GLN A 121 6.31 6.70 26.62
C GLN A 121 5.07 6.97 25.76
N LYS A 122 3.89 7.09 26.37
CA LYS A 122 2.66 7.50 25.68
C LYS A 122 2.78 8.88 25.05
N ALA A 123 3.45 9.83 25.72
CA ALA A 123 3.67 11.16 25.18
C ALA A 123 4.52 11.13 23.89
N LYS A 124 5.60 10.35 23.87
CA LYS A 124 6.45 10.16 22.67
C LYS A 124 5.66 9.55 21.51
N ILE A 125 4.85 8.53 21.78
CA ILE A 125 3.96 7.91 20.78
C ILE A 125 2.93 8.93 20.28
N ALA A 126 2.32 9.72 21.16
CA ALA A 126 1.32 10.72 20.80
C ALA A 126 1.89 11.81 19.88
N GLU A 127 3.13 12.25 20.12
CA GLU A 127 3.82 13.21 19.26
C GLU A 127 4.05 12.66 17.85
N GLN A 128 4.54 11.41 17.74
CA GLN A 128 4.73 10.75 16.44
C GLN A 128 3.41 10.55 15.70
N VAL A 129 2.35 10.16 16.41
CA VAL A 129 1.02 10.03 15.82
C VAL A 129 0.47 11.38 15.36
N ALA A 130 0.74 12.48 16.07
CA ALA A 130 0.35 13.82 15.63
C ALA A 130 1.02 14.18 14.29
N SER A 131 2.32 13.90 14.15
CA SER A 131 3.05 14.07 12.88
C SER A 131 2.47 13.20 11.76
N PHE A 132 2.10 11.95 12.05
CA PHE A 132 1.39 11.09 11.10
C PHE A 132 0.02 11.67 10.67
N GLN A 133 -0.75 12.24 11.61
CA GLN A 133 -2.06 12.82 11.31
C GLN A 133 -1.98 14.05 10.40
N GLU A 134 -0.86 14.78 10.41
CA GLU A 134 -0.61 15.86 9.44
C GLU A 134 -0.54 15.30 8.01
N GLU A 135 0.24 14.24 7.79
CA GLU A 135 0.34 13.57 6.49
C GLU A 135 -0.99 12.93 6.06
N LYS A 136 -1.71 12.34 7.01
CA LYS A 136 -3.06 11.82 6.75
C LYS A 136 -4.01 12.93 6.30
N SER A 137 -3.95 14.11 6.91
CA SER A 137 -4.77 15.27 6.52
C SER A 137 -4.46 15.74 5.11
N LYS A 138 -3.19 15.67 4.68
CA LYS A 138 -2.78 15.95 3.29
C LYS A 138 -3.39 14.93 2.33
N LEU A 139 -3.42 13.65 2.70
CA LEU A 139 -4.06 12.62 1.88
C LEU A 139 -5.57 12.83 1.77
N ASP A 140 -6.27 13.06 2.89
CA ASP A 140 -7.70 13.35 2.89
C ASP A 140 -8.05 14.53 1.98
N ALA A 141 -7.29 15.61 2.09
CA ALA A 141 -7.46 16.80 1.25
C ALA A 141 -7.24 16.49 -0.24
N GLU A 142 -6.33 15.57 -0.57
CA GLU A 142 -6.07 15.18 -1.94
C GLU A 142 -7.15 14.24 -2.49
N VAL A 143 -7.47 13.15 -1.78
CA VAL A 143 -8.43 12.14 -2.26
C VAL A 143 -9.87 12.63 -2.25
N SER A 144 -10.22 13.61 -1.42
CA SER A 144 -11.58 14.18 -1.35
C SER A 144 -11.98 14.99 -2.59
N LYS A 145 -11.01 15.40 -3.41
CA LYS A 145 -11.24 16.09 -4.69
C LYS A 145 -11.81 15.17 -5.75
N TRP A 146 -11.60 13.87 -5.60
CA TRP A 146 -11.82 12.89 -6.65
C TRP A 146 -13.03 12.01 -6.34
N ASP A 147 -13.86 11.77 -7.35
CA ASP A 147 -14.80 10.65 -7.37
C ASP A 147 -13.99 9.36 -7.55
N ASP A 148 -14.22 8.38 -6.69
CA ASP A 148 -13.53 7.09 -6.70
C ASP A 148 -14.20 6.06 -7.62
N SER A 149 -15.34 6.40 -8.21
CA SER A 149 -16.06 5.57 -9.18
C SER A 149 -15.22 5.33 -10.45
N GLY A 150 -14.57 4.17 -10.51
CA GLY A 150 -13.67 3.80 -11.61
C GLY A 150 -12.28 4.45 -11.49
N ASN A 151 -11.82 4.73 -10.27
CA ASN A 151 -10.45 5.17 -10.00
C ASN A 151 -9.82 4.34 -8.87
N ASP A 152 -9.23 3.21 -9.26
CA ASP A 152 -8.65 2.27 -8.30
C ASP A 152 -7.46 2.87 -7.54
N ILE A 153 -6.75 3.86 -8.08
CA ILE A 153 -5.68 4.56 -7.34
C ILE A 153 -6.26 5.27 -6.12
N ILE A 154 -7.40 5.96 -6.26
CA ILE A 154 -8.06 6.64 -5.15
C ILE A 154 -8.61 5.63 -4.13
N VAL A 155 -9.21 4.54 -4.60
CA VAL A 155 -9.72 3.46 -3.73
C VAL A 155 -8.59 2.84 -2.92
N LEU A 156 -7.47 2.48 -3.56
CA LEU A 156 -6.29 1.92 -2.91
C LEU A 156 -5.67 2.90 -1.93
N ALA A 157 -5.57 4.19 -2.27
CA ALA A 157 -5.07 5.22 -1.37
C ALA A 157 -5.92 5.32 -0.09
N LYS A 158 -7.25 5.31 -0.22
CA LYS A 158 -8.17 5.28 0.93
C LYS A 158 -8.02 3.99 1.75
N GLN A 159 -7.89 2.83 1.10
CA GLN A 159 -7.68 1.54 1.76
C GLN A 159 -6.37 1.55 2.57
N MET A 160 -5.26 1.95 1.97
CA MET A 160 -3.96 2.04 2.63
C MET A 160 -4.00 3.04 3.80
N CYS A 161 -4.67 4.20 3.63
CA CYS A 161 -4.88 5.18 4.70
C CYS A 161 -5.59 4.58 5.91
N MET A 162 -6.71 3.88 5.67
CA MET A 162 -7.49 3.24 6.73
C MET A 162 -6.64 2.23 7.53
N ILE A 163 -5.93 1.34 6.84
CA ILE A 163 -5.12 0.32 7.52
C ILE A 163 -3.95 0.96 8.29
N MET A 164 -3.26 1.96 7.71
CA MET A 164 -2.21 2.71 8.42
C MET A 164 -2.75 3.39 9.69
N MET A 165 -3.97 3.95 9.65
CA MET A 165 -4.60 4.50 10.85
C MET A 165 -4.84 3.42 11.91
N GLU A 166 -5.34 2.25 11.54
CA GLU A 166 -5.54 1.13 12.48
C GLU A 166 -4.23 0.69 13.13
N MET A 167 -3.14 0.63 12.37
CA MET A 167 -1.80 0.31 12.88
C MET A 167 -1.27 1.40 13.84
N THR A 168 -1.46 2.68 13.54
CA THR A 168 -1.08 3.77 14.46
C THR A 168 -2.00 3.90 15.67
N ASP A 169 -3.24 3.41 15.59
CA ASP A 169 -4.14 3.34 16.74
C ASP A 169 -3.79 2.19 17.67
N PHE A 170 -3.30 1.07 17.12
CA PHE A 170 -2.75 -0.05 17.88
C PHE A 170 -1.60 0.40 18.79
N THR A 171 -0.68 1.24 18.31
CA THR A 171 0.43 1.75 19.14
C THR A 171 -0.04 2.66 20.29
N ARG A 172 -1.28 3.15 20.22
CA ARG A 172 -1.93 3.92 21.30
C ARG A 172 -2.75 3.04 22.25
N GLY A 173 -2.76 1.73 22.04
CA GLY A 173 -3.55 0.77 22.82
C GLY A 173 -5.05 0.78 22.49
N LYS A 174 -5.44 1.33 21.35
CA LYS A 174 -6.83 1.41 20.89
C LYS A 174 -6.97 0.86 19.46
N GLY A 175 -8.15 0.98 18.88
CA GLY A 175 -8.42 0.49 17.53
C GLY A 175 -8.72 -1.01 17.48
N PRO A 176 -8.89 -1.55 16.25
CA PRO A 176 -9.42 -2.89 16.04
C PRO A 176 -8.38 -4.01 16.18
N LEU A 177 -7.10 -3.72 15.94
CA LEU A 177 -6.00 -4.71 16.01
C LEU A 177 -5.74 -5.07 17.48
N LYS A 178 -5.73 -6.35 17.83
CA LYS A 178 -5.58 -6.81 19.22
C LYS A 178 -4.17 -7.32 19.50
N ASN A 179 -3.61 -8.08 18.56
CA ASN A 179 -2.34 -8.79 18.73
C ASN A 179 -1.34 -8.43 17.62
N THR A 180 -0.07 -8.80 17.82
CA THR A 180 1.00 -8.60 16.85
C THR A 180 0.70 -9.28 15.51
N SER A 181 0.06 -10.44 15.53
CA SER A 181 -0.43 -11.13 14.32
C SER A 181 -1.39 -10.28 13.48
N ASP A 182 -2.28 -9.50 14.11
CA ASP A 182 -3.17 -8.57 13.41
C ASP A 182 -2.37 -7.44 12.74
N VAL A 183 -1.34 -6.92 13.42
CA VAL A 183 -0.45 -5.87 12.87
C VAL A 183 0.35 -6.38 11.69
N ILE A 184 0.86 -7.62 11.75
CA ILE A 184 1.54 -8.27 10.63
C ILE A 184 0.58 -8.47 9.45
N SER A 185 -0.65 -8.91 9.71
CA SER A 185 -1.69 -9.05 8.67
C SER A 185 -2.03 -7.70 8.02
N ALA A 186 -2.15 -6.64 8.82
CA ALA A 186 -2.38 -5.28 8.34
C ALA A 186 -1.24 -4.79 7.43
N ALA A 187 0.02 -5.02 7.81
CA ALA A 187 1.19 -4.67 7.00
C ALA A 187 1.22 -5.41 5.65
N LYS A 188 0.87 -6.70 5.64
CA LYS A 188 0.73 -7.49 4.40
C LYS A 188 -0.35 -6.93 3.48
N LYS A 189 -1.54 -6.61 4.02
CA LYS A 189 -2.64 -5.99 3.25
C LYS A 189 -2.23 -4.64 2.64
N ILE A 190 -1.44 -3.85 3.36
CA ILE A 190 -0.87 -2.61 2.82
C ILE A 190 0.11 -2.89 1.68
N ALA A 191 0.98 -3.89 1.82
CA ALA A 191 1.92 -4.26 0.76
C ALA A 191 1.20 -4.75 -0.51
N GLU A 192 0.15 -5.56 -0.38
CA GLU A 192 -0.71 -5.97 -1.49
C GLU A 192 -1.39 -4.77 -2.18
N ALA A 193 -1.91 -3.82 -1.41
CA ALA A 193 -2.49 -2.59 -1.94
C ALA A 193 -1.44 -1.71 -2.63
N GLY A 194 -0.24 -1.59 -2.04
CA GLY A 194 0.90 -0.86 -2.61
C GLY A 194 1.38 -1.46 -3.93
N SER A 195 1.47 -2.79 -4.03
CA SER A 195 1.82 -3.49 -5.28
C SER A 195 0.76 -3.27 -6.37
N ARG A 196 -0.54 -3.30 -6.03
CA ARG A 196 -1.61 -2.95 -6.98
C ARG A 196 -1.53 -1.49 -7.43
N MET A 197 -1.22 -0.57 -6.51
CA MET A 197 -1.02 0.85 -6.84
C MET A 197 0.19 1.05 -7.76
N ASP A 198 1.28 0.31 -7.55
CA ASP A 198 2.47 0.31 -8.42
C ASP A 198 2.14 -0.14 -9.85
N LYS A 199 1.42 -1.26 -10.01
CA LYS A 199 0.98 -1.74 -11.34
C LYS A 199 0.15 -0.70 -12.10
N LEU A 200 -0.81 -0.06 -11.42
CA LEU A 200 -1.63 1.01 -12.02
C LEU A 200 -0.78 2.25 -12.36
N GLY A 201 0.08 2.67 -11.44
CA GLY A 201 0.96 3.82 -11.63
C GLY A 201 1.94 3.63 -12.79
N ARG A 202 2.54 2.45 -12.94
CA ARG A 202 3.42 2.12 -14.08
C ARG A 202 2.67 2.15 -15.41
N THR A 203 1.45 1.62 -15.43
CA THR A 203 0.60 1.69 -16.63
C THR A 203 0.35 3.14 -17.05
N ILE A 204 0.10 4.05 -16.10
CA ILE A 204 -0.05 5.48 -16.38
C ILE A 204 1.28 6.09 -16.86
N ALA A 205 2.39 5.73 -16.21
CA ALA A 205 3.72 6.22 -16.53
C ALA A 205 4.15 5.82 -17.96
N ASP A 206 3.79 4.63 -18.43
CA ASP A 206 4.12 4.15 -19.77
C ASP A 206 3.39 4.88 -20.88
N HIS A 207 2.19 5.37 -20.59
CA HIS A 207 1.44 6.22 -21.50
C HIS A 207 1.82 7.70 -21.38
N CYS A 208 2.61 8.12 -20.38
CA CYS A 208 2.94 9.52 -20.20
C CYS A 208 3.99 9.98 -21.23
N PRO A 209 3.67 10.96 -22.11
CA PRO A 209 4.62 11.46 -23.11
C PRO A 209 5.68 12.40 -22.50
N ASP A 210 5.42 12.96 -21.31
CA ASP A 210 6.30 13.89 -20.63
C ASP A 210 7.28 13.12 -19.74
N SER A 211 8.55 13.09 -20.14
CA SER A 211 9.58 12.29 -19.44
C SER A 211 9.79 12.73 -17.99
N ALA A 212 9.75 14.03 -17.70
CA ALA A 212 9.93 14.53 -16.33
C ALA A 212 8.80 14.05 -15.42
N CYS A 213 7.55 14.21 -15.87
CA CYS A 213 6.38 13.73 -15.13
C CYS A 213 6.38 12.20 -14.95
N LYS A 214 6.84 11.46 -15.97
CA LYS A 214 7.02 10.00 -15.91
C LYS A 214 8.02 9.62 -14.80
N GLN A 215 9.19 10.25 -14.77
CA GLN A 215 10.23 9.97 -13.78
C GLN A 215 9.77 10.28 -12.35
N ASP A 216 9.09 11.42 -12.15
CA ASP A 216 8.53 11.78 -10.84
C ASP A 216 7.57 10.70 -10.32
N LEU A 217 6.64 10.24 -11.17
CA LEU A 217 5.69 9.20 -10.81
C LEU A 217 6.40 7.89 -10.43
N LEU A 218 7.35 7.43 -11.25
CA LEU A 218 8.10 6.20 -10.98
C LEU A 218 8.91 6.28 -9.68
N ALA A 219 9.49 7.44 -9.37
CA ALA A 219 10.21 7.65 -8.12
C ALA A 219 9.30 7.53 -6.89
N TYR A 220 8.08 8.09 -6.96
CA TYR A 220 7.12 7.93 -5.85
C TYR A 220 6.62 6.49 -5.69
N LEU A 221 6.47 5.74 -6.79
CA LEU A 221 6.13 4.31 -6.73
C LEU A 221 7.23 3.48 -6.07
N GLN A 222 8.51 3.75 -6.38
CA GLN A 222 9.64 3.11 -5.69
C GLN A 222 9.63 3.43 -4.18
N ARG A 223 9.27 4.67 -3.80
CA ARG A 223 9.13 5.05 -2.39
C ARG A 223 7.99 4.29 -1.70
N ILE A 224 6.88 4.04 -2.39
CA ILE A 224 5.80 3.18 -1.85
C ILE A 224 6.35 1.78 -1.58
N ALA A 225 7.04 1.16 -2.53
CA ALA A 225 7.62 -0.17 -2.36
C ALA A 225 8.57 -0.24 -1.15
N LEU A 226 9.49 0.72 -1.04
CA LEU A 226 10.41 0.86 0.08
C LEU A 226 9.67 0.95 1.42
N TYR A 227 8.69 1.86 1.54
CA TYR A 227 8.02 2.08 2.84
C TYR A 227 7.03 0.97 3.19
N CYS A 228 6.43 0.27 2.20
CA CYS A 228 5.69 -0.97 2.45
C CYS A 228 6.61 -2.06 3.03
N HIS A 229 7.83 -2.18 2.51
CA HIS A 229 8.82 -3.11 3.05
C HIS A 229 9.24 -2.75 4.47
N GLN A 230 9.57 -1.47 4.74
CA GLN A 230 9.89 -1.00 6.08
C GLN A 230 8.75 -1.25 7.08
N LEU A 231 7.52 -0.95 6.68
CA LEU A 231 6.35 -1.17 7.53
C LEU A 231 6.16 -2.66 7.87
N ASN A 232 6.43 -3.56 6.92
CA ASN A 232 6.43 -5.01 7.15
C ASN A 232 7.51 -5.43 8.15
N ILE A 233 8.74 -4.91 8.04
CA ILE A 233 9.80 -5.17 9.02
C ILE A 233 9.35 -4.71 10.41
N CYS A 234 8.91 -3.46 10.54
CA CYS A 234 8.45 -2.90 11.81
C CYS A 234 7.29 -3.70 12.43
N SER A 235 6.40 -4.28 11.62
CA SER A 235 5.28 -5.08 12.12
C SER A 235 5.71 -6.41 12.76
N LYS A 236 6.87 -6.95 12.39
CA LYS A 236 7.39 -8.23 12.88
C LYS A 236 8.23 -8.08 14.16
N VAL A 237 8.68 -6.87 14.48
CA VAL A 237 9.47 -6.61 15.68
C VAL A 237 8.58 -6.74 16.91
N LYS A 238 8.78 -7.82 17.68
CA LYS A 238 8.09 -8.02 18.95
C LYS A 238 8.61 -7.01 19.99
N ALA A 239 7.69 -6.32 20.66
CA ALA A 239 8.02 -5.56 21.85
C ALA A 239 8.39 -6.53 22.97
N GLU A 240 9.61 -6.43 23.52
CA GLU A 240 9.95 -7.17 24.73
C GLU A 240 9.32 -6.47 25.94
N VAL A 241 8.72 -7.28 26.80
CA VAL A 241 8.07 -6.82 28.04
C VAL A 241 8.85 -7.42 29.20
N GLN A 242 9.55 -6.57 29.95
CA GLN A 242 10.23 -6.98 31.18
C GLN A 242 9.42 -6.47 32.38
N ASN A 243 9.05 -7.37 33.28
CA ASN A 243 8.43 -7.02 34.55
C ASN A 243 9.53 -6.92 35.63
N LEU A 244 9.97 -5.71 35.96
CA LEU A 244 10.86 -5.48 37.10
C LEU A 244 10.06 -4.78 38.22
N GLY A 245 9.86 -5.48 39.33
CA GLY A 245 9.31 -4.86 40.55
C GLY A 245 7.85 -4.37 40.48
N GLY A 246 7.03 -4.89 39.55
CA GLY A 246 5.64 -4.46 39.36
C GLY A 246 5.47 -3.28 38.39
N GLU A 247 6.58 -2.75 37.87
CA GLU A 247 6.59 -1.78 36.79
C GLU A 247 6.86 -2.49 35.45
N LEU A 248 5.96 -2.27 34.48
CA LEU A 248 6.09 -2.79 33.12
C LEU A 248 7.16 -1.97 32.39
N VAL A 249 8.37 -2.51 32.28
CA VAL A 249 9.43 -1.95 31.44
C VAL A 249 9.28 -2.54 30.04
N VAL A 250 8.61 -1.81 29.16
CA VAL A 250 8.39 -2.21 27.77
C VAL A 250 9.46 -1.54 26.89
N SER A 251 10.34 -2.34 26.26
CA SER A 251 11.28 -1.85 25.24
C SER A 251 10.59 -1.58 23.89
N GLY A 252 9.29 -1.89 23.79
CA GLY A 252 8.47 -1.75 22.59
C GLY A 252 8.18 -0.33 22.09
N VAL A 253 8.61 0.72 22.79
CA VAL A 253 8.37 2.11 22.36
C VAL A 253 9.12 2.42 21.07
N ASP A 254 10.38 1.99 20.95
CA ASP A 254 11.19 2.24 19.74
C ASP A 254 10.62 1.49 18.52
N SER A 255 10.10 0.28 18.73
CA SER A 255 9.40 -0.49 17.70
C SER A 255 8.10 0.23 17.27
N ALA A 256 7.29 0.69 18.23
CA ALA A 256 6.07 1.44 17.96
C ALA A 256 6.35 2.78 17.24
N MET A 257 7.38 3.51 17.64
CA MET A 257 7.80 4.76 16.98
C MET A 257 8.27 4.50 15.55
N SER A 258 9.07 3.45 15.34
CA SER A 258 9.52 3.04 13.99
C SER A 258 8.35 2.67 13.09
N LEU A 259 7.35 1.94 13.62
CA LEU A 259 6.13 1.58 12.90
C LEU A 259 5.34 2.83 12.46
N ILE A 260 5.14 3.79 13.37
CA ILE A 260 4.45 5.06 13.07
C ILE A 260 5.22 5.86 12.01
N GLN A 261 6.55 5.92 12.13
CA GLN A 261 7.40 6.66 11.22
C GLN A 261 7.39 6.05 9.80
N ALA A 262 7.43 4.72 9.68
CA ALA A 262 7.27 4.03 8.41
C ALA A 262 5.88 4.29 7.80
N ALA A 263 4.81 4.22 8.61
CA ALA A 263 3.46 4.55 8.15
C ALA A 263 3.32 6.00 7.69
N LYS A 264 3.95 6.96 8.38
CA LYS A 264 3.98 8.38 7.98
C LYS A 264 4.66 8.57 6.64
N ASN A 265 5.83 7.95 6.46
CA ASN A 265 6.58 8.03 5.22
C ASN A 265 5.79 7.42 4.05
N LEU A 266 5.13 6.28 4.28
CA LEU A 266 4.24 5.66 3.30
C LEU A 266 3.05 6.55 2.96
N MET A 267 2.40 7.15 3.97
CA MET A 267 1.28 8.09 3.77
C MET A 267 1.67 9.22 2.82
N ASN A 268 2.82 9.88 3.06
CA ASN A 268 3.31 10.93 2.18
C ASN A 268 3.62 10.42 0.76
N ALA A 269 4.24 9.24 0.62
CA ALA A 269 4.50 8.66 -0.70
C ALA A 269 3.21 8.37 -1.48
N VAL A 270 2.15 7.91 -0.79
CA VAL A 270 0.82 7.71 -1.39
C VAL A 270 0.22 9.05 -1.84
N VAL A 271 0.31 10.12 -1.04
CA VAL A 271 -0.15 11.47 -1.44
C VAL A 271 0.50 11.92 -2.74
N GLN A 272 1.83 11.80 -2.82
CA GLN A 272 2.58 12.24 -4.00
C GLN A 272 2.27 11.37 -5.22
N THR A 273 2.11 10.07 -5.03
CA THR A 273 1.73 9.13 -6.11
C THR A 273 0.36 9.46 -6.69
N VAL A 274 -0.64 9.77 -5.86
CA VAL A 274 -1.96 10.19 -6.33
C VAL A 274 -1.86 11.46 -7.19
N LYS A 275 -1.13 12.47 -6.71
CA LYS A 275 -0.92 13.74 -7.45
C LYS A 275 -0.20 13.51 -8.77
N ALA A 276 0.93 12.80 -8.75
CA ALA A 276 1.74 12.54 -9.94
C ALA A 276 0.98 11.69 -10.97
N SER A 277 0.20 10.71 -10.51
CA SER A 277 -0.65 9.87 -11.38
C SER A 277 -1.70 10.70 -12.13
N TYR A 278 -2.31 11.68 -11.46
CA TYR A 278 -3.23 12.61 -12.10
C TYR A 278 -2.52 13.45 -13.17
N VAL A 279 -1.40 14.09 -12.82
CA VAL A 279 -0.64 14.94 -13.76
C VAL A 279 -0.22 14.12 -14.98
N ALA A 280 0.35 12.92 -14.78
CA ALA A 280 0.77 12.04 -15.87
C ALA A 280 -0.41 11.65 -16.80
N SER A 281 -1.56 11.34 -16.21
CA SER A 281 -2.77 10.96 -16.96
C SER A 281 -3.32 12.11 -17.82
N THR A 282 -3.26 13.35 -17.34
CA THR A 282 -3.73 14.53 -18.11
C THR A 282 -2.81 14.88 -19.28
N LYS A 283 -1.49 14.66 -19.13
CA LYS A 283 -0.52 14.86 -20.22
C LYS A 283 -0.77 13.89 -21.37
N TYR A 284 -1.17 12.66 -21.07
CA TYR A 284 -1.55 11.67 -22.06
C TYR A 284 -2.73 12.10 -22.93
N GLN A 285 -3.84 12.52 -22.31
CA GLN A 285 -5.06 12.93 -23.02
C GLN A 285 -4.82 14.10 -24.00
N LYS A 286 -3.90 15.01 -23.66
CA LYS A 286 -3.57 16.15 -24.52
C LYS A 286 -2.76 15.77 -25.75
N SER A 287 -2.01 14.66 -25.71
CA SER A 287 -1.05 14.29 -26.76
C SER A 287 -1.65 13.44 -27.88
N GLN A 288 -2.67 12.62 -27.63
CA GLN A 288 -3.19 11.67 -28.64
C GLN A 288 -4.54 12.05 -29.28
N GLY A 289 -5.17 13.16 -28.86
CA GLY A 289 -6.50 13.51 -29.34
C GLY A 289 -7.57 12.53 -28.82
N MET A 290 -8.79 13.02 -28.62
CA MET A 290 -9.83 12.36 -27.81
C MET A 290 -10.43 11.07 -28.41
N ALA A 291 -9.90 10.53 -29.52
CA ALA A 291 -10.65 9.66 -30.42
C ALA A 291 -10.16 8.20 -30.57
N SER A 292 -8.96 7.81 -30.09
CA SER A 292 -8.39 6.50 -30.47
C SER A 292 -8.05 5.52 -29.34
N LEU A 293 -8.48 5.71 -28.08
CA LEU A 293 -8.08 4.79 -27.02
C LEU A 293 -9.17 4.27 -26.10
N ASN A 294 -9.22 2.93 -26.02
CA ASN A 294 -9.64 2.18 -24.85
C ASN A 294 -9.08 2.85 -23.59
N LEU A 295 -9.98 3.14 -22.65
CA LEU A 295 -9.79 4.09 -21.54
C LEU A 295 -8.48 3.88 -20.77
N PRO A 296 -7.88 4.95 -20.19
CA PRO A 296 -6.87 4.79 -19.16
C PRO A 296 -7.42 3.89 -18.04
N ALA A 297 -6.56 3.04 -17.46
CA ALA A 297 -6.92 2.10 -16.40
C ALA A 297 -7.64 2.74 -15.18
N VAL A 298 -7.59 4.07 -15.06
CA VAL A 298 -8.28 4.86 -14.03
C VAL A 298 -8.93 6.11 -14.63
N SER A 299 -10.10 6.48 -14.11
CA SER A 299 -10.84 7.69 -14.52
C SER A 299 -10.69 8.83 -13.51
N TRP A 300 -10.22 9.99 -13.96
CA TRP A 300 -10.07 11.18 -13.12
C TRP A 300 -11.30 12.07 -13.24
N LYS A 301 -12.21 11.97 -12.27
CA LYS A 301 -13.42 12.78 -12.20
C LYS A 301 -13.41 13.59 -10.91
N MET A 302 -13.59 14.90 -11.03
CA MET A 302 -13.72 15.74 -9.83
C MET A 302 -15.04 15.45 -9.14
N LYS A 303 -15.00 15.32 -7.81
CA LYS A 303 -16.21 15.24 -6.99
C LYS A 303 -16.92 16.60 -7.00
N ALA A 304 -18.23 16.59 -7.19
CA ALA A 304 -19.02 17.82 -7.10
C ALA A 304 -18.86 18.43 -5.70
N PRO A 305 -18.61 19.74 -5.57
CA PRO A 305 -18.45 20.37 -4.27
C PRO A 305 -19.75 20.24 -3.48
N GLU A 306 -19.67 19.57 -2.33
CA GLU A 306 -20.80 19.50 -1.41
C GLU A 306 -21.13 20.92 -0.92
N LYS A 307 -22.40 21.31 -1.02
CA LYS A 307 -22.86 22.63 -0.56
C LYS A 307 -22.60 22.71 0.95
N LYS A 308 -21.61 23.51 1.33
CA LYS A 308 -21.38 23.81 2.75
C LYS A 308 -22.62 24.55 3.28
N PRO A 309 -23.13 24.21 4.47
CA PRO A 309 -24.23 24.94 5.07
C PRO A 309 -23.83 26.41 5.20
N LEU A 310 -24.67 27.30 4.68
CA LEU A 310 -24.40 28.74 4.58
C LEU A 310 -24.23 29.41 5.95
N VAL A 311 -24.72 28.75 6.99
CA VAL A 311 -24.54 29.12 8.40
C VAL A 311 -23.87 27.94 9.08
N LYS A 312 -22.70 28.16 9.70
CA LYS A 312 -22.15 27.22 10.68
C LYS A 312 -23.21 27.06 11.77
N ARG A 313 -23.87 25.90 11.85
CA ARG A 313 -24.49 25.50 13.12
C ARG A 313 -23.33 25.41 14.09
N GLU A 314 -23.27 26.37 15.01
CA GLU A 314 -22.39 26.31 16.16
C GLU A 314 -22.56 24.93 16.78
N LYS A 315 -21.47 24.18 16.93
CA LYS A 315 -21.52 22.92 17.67
C LYS A 315 -22.00 23.31 19.05
N GLN A 316 -23.20 22.88 19.41
CA GLN A 316 -23.69 23.00 20.77
C GLN A 316 -22.69 22.21 21.63
N ASP A 317 -21.83 22.94 22.34
CA ASP A 317 -20.98 22.37 23.36
C ASP A 317 -21.89 21.58 24.32
N GLU A 318 -21.69 20.26 24.40
CA GLU A 318 -22.42 19.37 25.33
C GLU A 318 -22.14 19.69 26.81
N THR A 319 -21.46 20.80 27.12
CA THR A 319 -21.05 21.20 28.47
C THR A 319 -21.74 22.45 29.02
N GLN A 320 -22.63 23.11 28.28
CA GLN A 320 -23.50 24.14 28.87
C GLN A 320 -24.91 24.14 28.30
N THR A 321 -25.84 23.45 28.98
CA THR A 321 -27.09 24.06 29.49
C THR A 321 -27.99 23.00 30.12
N LYS A 322 -28.00 22.93 31.46
CA LYS A 322 -29.19 22.45 32.20
C LYS A 322 -30.30 23.50 32.03
N ILE A 323 -30.96 23.52 30.88
CA ILE A 323 -32.23 24.23 30.74
C ILE A 323 -33.31 23.32 31.33
N LYS A 324 -33.86 23.76 32.46
CA LYS A 324 -35.05 23.17 33.08
C LYS A 324 -36.11 22.99 32.00
N ARG A 325 -36.58 21.75 31.87
CA ARG A 325 -37.74 21.34 31.05
C ARG A 325 -38.88 22.31 31.33
N ALA A 326 -39.15 23.24 30.41
CA ALA A 326 -40.36 24.05 30.46
C ALA A 326 -41.55 23.09 30.29
N SER A 327 -42.50 23.17 31.22
CA SER A 327 -43.72 22.38 31.22
C SER A 327 -44.44 22.56 29.88
N GLN A 328 -44.74 21.45 29.19
CA GLN A 328 -45.57 21.48 27.99
C GLN A 328 -46.91 22.13 28.36
N LYS A 329 -47.25 23.23 27.68
CA LYS A 329 -48.58 23.84 27.78
C LYS A 329 -49.61 22.78 27.35
N LYS A 330 -50.26 22.16 28.32
CA LYS A 330 -51.48 21.38 28.09
C LYS A 330 -52.53 22.33 27.53
N HIS A 331 -53.09 22.00 26.38
CA HIS A 331 -54.26 22.68 25.84
C HIS A 331 -55.48 22.30 26.70
N VAL A 332 -55.84 23.16 27.66
CA VAL A 332 -56.99 22.95 28.53
C VAL A 332 -58.23 23.52 27.85
N ASN A 333 -59.25 22.67 27.65
CA ASN A 333 -60.54 23.09 27.11
C ASN A 333 -61.28 23.97 28.15
N PRO A 334 -61.65 25.22 27.83
CA PRO A 334 -62.17 26.18 28.81
C PRO A 334 -63.47 25.73 29.50
N VAL A 335 -64.27 24.86 28.88
CA VAL A 335 -65.50 24.34 29.50
C VAL A 335 -65.20 23.33 30.63
N GLN A 336 -64.07 22.63 30.55
CA GLN A 336 -63.68 21.62 31.52
C GLN A 336 -63.08 22.27 32.78
N ALA A 337 -62.32 23.36 32.64
CA ALA A 337 -61.78 24.13 33.75
C ALA A 337 -62.86 24.86 34.58
N LEU A 338 -63.99 25.25 33.96
CA LEU A 338 -65.11 25.89 34.66
C LEU A 338 -66.01 24.88 35.40
N SER A 339 -65.94 23.60 35.05
CA SER A 339 -66.70 22.53 35.72
C SER A 339 -66.04 22.10 37.03
N GLU A 340 -64.71 22.24 37.15
CA GLU A 340 -63.95 21.94 38.37
C GLU A 340 -64.12 23.02 39.46
N PHE A 341 -64.53 24.24 39.10
CA PHE A 341 -64.70 25.35 40.05
C PHE A 341 -66.09 25.41 40.73
N ARG A 342 -67.07 24.61 40.29
CA ARG A 342 -68.41 24.55 40.92
C ARG A 342 -68.60 23.41 41.91
N ALA A 343 -67.56 22.61 42.18
CA ALA A 343 -67.63 21.47 43.09
C ALA A 343 -67.03 21.72 44.49
N MET A 344 -66.74 22.98 44.85
CA MET A 344 -66.22 23.36 46.18
C MET A 344 -67.06 24.44 46.89
N ASP A 345 -68.39 24.39 46.74
CA ASP A 345 -69.33 25.09 47.65
C ASP A 345 -70.31 24.08 48.24
N SER A 346 -69.80 23.20 49.09
CA SER A 346 -70.56 22.43 50.07
C SER A 346 -69.63 22.07 51.22
N ILE A 347 -69.42 23.05 52.10
CA ILE A 347 -69.47 22.99 53.58
C ILE A 347 -69.48 24.44 54.08
#